data_AF-A0A925BJP9-F1
#
_entry.id   AF-A0A925BJP9-F1
#
_cell.length_a   1.000
_cell.length_b   1.000
_cell.length_c   1.000
_cell.angle_alpha   90.00
_cell.angle_beta   90.00
_cell.angle_gamma   90.00
#
_symmetry.space_group_name_H-M   'P 1'
#
loop_
_entity.id
_entity.type
_entity.pdbx_description
1 polymer ?
#
loop_
_entity_poly.entity_id
_entity_poly.type
_entity_poly.pdbx_seq_one_letter_code
_entity_poly.pdbx_strand_id
1 'polypeptide(L)'
;MFNTLDIATSIPLYDVALNDGELREWTDGDDETLGLYIQFKLMLAYAYLEDERFLTTYQTIVAAFPDPATRPVYAALADTFWNAMQVTNNLHSACLEVRDIIEQRPEALGRLNSYGSRSPLYTAENLCPF
;
A
#
# COMPACT_ATOMS: atom_id res chain seq x y z
N MET A 1 -1.03 2.88 15.88
CA MET A 1 -0.24 4.08 15.53
C MET A 1 1.14 3.59 15.12
N PHE A 2 1.53 3.77 13.86
CA PHE A 2 2.82 3.30 13.36
C PHE A 2 3.95 4.07 14.06
N ASN A 3 4.73 3.41 14.92
CA ASN A 3 6.00 3.92 15.43
C ASN A 3 7.15 3.16 14.73
N THR A 4 8.33 3.74 14.64
CA THR A 4 9.53 3.21 13.92
C THR A 4 9.78 1.70 14.13
N LEU A 5 9.51 1.19 15.33
CA LEU A 5 9.65 -0.22 15.69
C LEU A 5 8.62 -1.15 14.98
N ASP A 6 7.41 -0.67 14.71
CA ASP A 6 6.33 -1.43 14.05
C ASP A 6 6.60 -1.60 12.54
N ILE A 7 7.23 -0.60 11.90
CA ILE A 7 7.49 -0.65 10.44
C ILE A 7 8.53 -1.72 10.12
N ALA A 8 9.70 -1.67 10.75
CA ALA A 8 10.77 -2.63 10.50
C ALA A 8 10.38 -4.07 10.87
N THR A 9 9.58 -4.26 11.92
CA THR A 9 9.11 -5.58 12.35
C THR A 9 7.95 -6.11 11.49
N SER A 10 7.22 -5.24 10.79
CA SER A 10 6.14 -5.66 9.88
C SER A 10 6.62 -6.18 8.52
N ILE A 11 7.79 -5.73 8.03
CA ILE A 11 8.36 -6.16 6.74
C ILE A 11 8.41 -7.70 6.60
N PRO A 12 8.98 -8.48 7.54
CA PRO A 12 9.02 -9.94 7.39
C PRO A 12 7.62 -10.58 7.42
N LEU A 13 6.64 -9.97 8.08
CA LEU A 13 5.26 -10.47 8.08
C LEU A 13 4.58 -10.25 6.73
N TYR A 14 4.80 -9.08 6.12
CA TYR A 14 4.34 -8.78 4.77
C TYR A 14 5.01 -9.65 3.72
N ASP A 15 6.31 -9.93 3.88
CA ASP A 15 7.04 -10.81 2.96
C ASP A 15 6.52 -12.25 3.03
N VAL A 16 6.25 -12.77 4.22
CA VAL A 16 5.57 -14.07 4.37
C VAL A 16 4.19 -14.03 3.70
N ALA A 17 3.38 -13.01 3.97
CA ALA A 17 2.04 -12.92 3.41
C ALA A 17 2.02 -12.77 1.87
N LEU A 18 3.05 -12.15 1.28
CA LEU A 18 3.14 -11.98 -0.17
C LEU A 18 3.63 -13.24 -0.89
N ASN A 19 4.44 -14.06 -0.22
CA ASN A 19 5.10 -15.22 -0.83
C ASN A 19 4.50 -16.57 -0.39
N ASP A 20 3.52 -16.58 0.51
CA ASP A 20 2.83 -17.80 0.94
C ASP A 20 1.76 -18.22 -0.09
N GLY A 21 2.14 -19.18 -0.95
CA GLY A 21 1.26 -19.75 -1.97
C GLY A 21 0.12 -20.63 -1.43
N GLU A 22 0.07 -20.90 -0.12
CA GLU A 22 -1.01 -21.65 0.52
C GLU A 22 -2.10 -20.74 1.12
N LEU A 23 -1.92 -19.40 1.04
CA LEU A 23 -2.92 -18.45 1.49
C LEU A 23 -4.20 -18.59 0.67
N ARG A 24 -5.29 -18.80 1.39
CA ARG A 24 -6.63 -18.90 0.80
C ARG A 24 -7.28 -17.54 0.81
N GLU A 25 -7.94 -17.23 -0.29
CA GLU A 25 -8.83 -16.09 -0.37
C GLU A 25 -10.02 -16.27 0.58
N TRP A 26 -10.39 -15.19 1.27
CA TRP A 26 -11.62 -15.15 2.04
C TRP A 26 -12.81 -14.77 1.16
N THR A 27 -12.56 -13.94 0.14
CA THR A 27 -13.51 -13.52 -0.88
C THR A 27 -12.77 -13.44 -2.21
N ASP A 28 -13.46 -13.72 -3.32
CA ASP A 28 -12.86 -13.70 -4.66
C ASP A 28 -12.10 -12.39 -4.93
N GLY A 29 -10.90 -12.50 -5.52
CA GLY A 29 -10.02 -11.38 -5.89
C GLY A 29 -9.28 -10.73 -4.72
N ASP A 30 -9.21 -11.43 -3.57
CA ASP A 30 -8.36 -11.04 -2.44
C ASP A 30 -6.88 -11.12 -2.80
N ASP A 31 -6.48 -12.13 -3.56
CA ASP A 31 -5.09 -12.39 -3.90
C ASP A 31 -4.44 -11.18 -4.62
N GLU A 32 -5.10 -10.66 -5.65
CA GLU A 32 -4.66 -9.50 -6.41
C GLU A 32 -4.76 -8.22 -5.57
N THR A 33 -5.92 -7.99 -4.95
CA THR A 33 -6.19 -6.74 -4.21
C THR A 33 -5.31 -6.61 -2.98
N LEU A 34 -5.23 -7.68 -2.16
CA LEU A 34 -4.41 -7.71 -0.95
C LEU A 34 -2.93 -7.85 -1.27
N GLY A 35 -2.56 -8.56 -2.34
CA GLY A 35 -1.18 -8.61 -2.82
C GLY A 35 -0.66 -7.23 -3.18
N LEU A 36 -1.46 -6.42 -3.88
CA LEU A 36 -1.10 -5.02 -4.17
C LEU A 36 -1.11 -4.11 -2.95
N TYR A 37 -2.06 -4.31 -2.02
CA TYR A 37 -2.04 -3.63 -0.73
C TYR A 37 -0.74 -3.90 0.03
N ILE A 38 -0.32 -5.16 0.14
CA ILE A 38 0.91 -5.58 0.82
C ILE A 38 2.13 -4.93 0.16
N GLN A 39 2.21 -4.97 -1.17
CA GLN A 39 3.30 -4.32 -1.91
C GLN A 39 3.34 -2.81 -1.67
N PHE A 40 2.19 -2.14 -1.62
CA PHE A 40 2.12 -0.73 -1.25
C PHE A 40 2.59 -0.48 0.19
N LYS A 41 2.20 -1.31 1.16
CA LYS A 41 2.68 -1.19 2.55
C LYS A 41 4.18 -1.43 2.68
N LEU A 42 4.74 -2.40 1.96
CA LEU A 42 6.18 -2.63 1.87
C LEU A 42 6.90 -1.42 1.25
N MET A 43 6.36 -0.85 0.17
CA MET A 43 6.91 0.35 -0.46
C MET A 43 6.99 1.53 0.52
N LEU A 44 5.92 1.78 1.30
CA LEU A 44 5.92 2.80 2.36
C LEU A 44 6.95 2.52 3.45
N ALA A 45 7.09 1.26 3.86
CA ALA A 45 8.08 0.85 4.85
C ALA A 45 9.51 1.09 4.36
N TYR A 46 9.79 0.73 3.10
CA TYR A 46 11.09 0.97 2.47
C TYR A 46 11.38 2.45 2.29
N ALA A 47 10.39 3.26 1.91
CA ALA A 47 10.55 4.71 1.83
C ALA A 47 10.93 5.33 3.18
N TYR A 48 10.27 4.88 4.26
CA TYR A 48 10.55 5.35 5.61
C TYR A 48 11.93 4.94 6.14
N LEU A 49 12.40 3.74 5.78
CA LEU A 49 13.71 3.23 6.18
C LEU A 49 14.84 3.65 5.23
N GLU A 50 14.55 4.44 4.19
CA GLU A 50 15.47 4.80 3.12
C GLU A 50 16.14 3.56 2.47
N ASP A 51 15.36 2.49 2.34
CA ASP A 51 15.81 1.21 1.82
C ASP A 51 15.78 1.21 0.28
N GLU A 52 16.82 0.66 -0.35
CA GLU A 52 16.96 0.61 -1.81
C GLU A 52 15.81 -0.16 -2.50
N ARG A 53 15.16 -1.07 -1.77
CA ARG A 53 13.98 -1.80 -2.26
C ARG A 53 12.80 -0.90 -2.55
N PHE A 54 12.75 0.33 -2.03
CA PHE A 54 11.68 1.29 -2.31
C PHE A 54 11.44 1.46 -3.82
N LEU A 55 12.51 1.75 -4.56
CA LEU A 55 12.40 1.99 -6.01
C LEU A 55 12.05 0.70 -6.76
N THR A 56 12.65 -0.43 -6.39
CA THR A 56 12.38 -1.72 -7.04
C THR A 56 10.94 -2.17 -6.80
N THR A 57 10.38 -1.98 -5.60
CA THR A 57 8.98 -2.29 -5.30
C THR A 57 8.05 -1.37 -6.10
N TYR A 58 8.30 -0.06 -6.16
CA TYR A 58 7.53 0.85 -7.00
C TYR A 58 7.55 0.42 -8.48
N GLN A 59 8.74 0.15 -9.03
CA GLN A 59 8.91 -0.28 -10.43
C GLN A 59 8.17 -1.59 -10.73
N THR A 60 8.18 -2.54 -9.79
CA THR A 60 7.44 -3.81 -9.91
C THR A 60 5.94 -3.56 -10.02
N ILE A 61 5.39 -2.70 -9.16
CA ILE A 61 3.97 -2.34 -9.16
C ILE A 61 3.60 -1.69 -10.50
N VAL A 62 4.32 -0.65 -10.94
CA VAL A 62 3.91 0.08 -12.17
C VAL A 62 4.19 -0.70 -13.46
N ALA A 63 5.18 -1.60 -13.47
CA ALA A 63 5.42 -2.48 -14.61
C ALA A 63 4.29 -3.50 -14.81
N ALA A 64 3.66 -3.96 -13.71
CA ALA A 64 2.50 -4.85 -13.78
C ALA A 64 1.24 -4.13 -14.26
N PHE A 65 1.13 -2.81 -14.05
CA PHE A 65 -0.06 -2.02 -14.39
C PHE A 65 0.31 -0.74 -15.18
N PRO A 66 0.73 -0.90 -16.45
CA PRO A 66 1.27 0.21 -17.24
C PRO A 66 0.22 1.25 -17.65
N ASP A 67 -1.05 0.84 -17.82
CA ASP A 67 -2.14 1.73 -18.19
C ASP A 67 -2.73 2.44 -16.94
N PRO A 68 -2.62 3.78 -16.83
CA PRO A 68 -3.20 4.51 -15.71
C PRO A 68 -4.72 4.45 -15.65
N ALA A 69 -5.41 4.28 -16.81
CA ALA A 69 -6.87 4.32 -16.87
C ALA A 69 -7.53 3.08 -16.25
N THR A 70 -6.82 1.95 -16.23
CA THR A 70 -7.31 0.66 -15.73
C THR A 70 -6.57 0.21 -14.46
N ARG A 71 -5.69 1.05 -13.92
CA ARG A 71 -4.81 0.71 -12.81
C ARG A 71 -5.61 0.43 -11.51
N PRO A 72 -5.37 -0.71 -10.84
CA PRO A 72 -5.94 -0.99 -9.53
C PRO A 72 -5.58 0.09 -8.51
N VAL A 73 -6.44 0.24 -7.50
CA VAL A 73 -6.36 1.37 -6.57
C VAL A 73 -5.00 1.49 -5.89
N TYR A 74 -4.45 0.41 -5.34
CA TYR A 74 -3.16 0.45 -4.64
C TYR A 74 -1.97 0.74 -5.57
N ALA A 75 -2.05 0.32 -6.84
CA ALA A 75 -1.04 0.69 -7.82
C ALA A 75 -1.13 2.19 -8.20
N ALA A 76 -2.34 2.76 -8.23
CA ALA A 76 -2.51 4.20 -8.38
C ALA A 76 -1.98 4.97 -7.14
N LEU A 77 -2.23 4.48 -5.92
CA LEU A 77 -1.69 5.07 -4.70
C LEU A 77 -0.15 5.05 -4.69
N ALA A 78 0.46 3.95 -5.15
CA ALA A 78 1.92 3.83 -5.26
C ALA A 78 2.51 4.89 -6.20
N ASP A 79 1.86 5.11 -7.35
CA ASP A 79 2.26 6.12 -8.33
C ASP A 79 2.10 7.54 -7.81
N THR A 80 0.97 7.85 -7.16
CA THR A 80 0.76 9.14 -6.49
C THR A 80 1.84 9.41 -5.43
N PHE A 81 2.13 8.42 -4.58
CA PHE A 81 3.14 8.54 -3.53
C PHE A 81 4.53 8.82 -4.13
N TRP A 82 4.95 8.04 -5.12
CA TRP A 82 6.25 8.21 -5.77
C TRP A 82 6.38 9.58 -6.44
N ASN A 83 5.37 10.02 -7.19
CA ASN A 83 5.39 11.32 -7.86
C ASN A 83 5.52 12.47 -6.85
N ALA A 84 4.79 12.41 -5.73
CA ALA A 84 4.91 13.40 -4.67
C ALA A 84 6.30 13.37 -3.99
N MET A 85 6.86 12.18 -3.75
CA MET A 85 8.23 12.03 -3.23
C MET A 85 9.28 12.64 -4.16
N GLN A 86 9.13 12.49 -5.48
CA GLN A 86 10.06 13.08 -6.45
C GLN A 86 10.08 14.61 -6.42
N VAL A 87 8.93 15.24 -6.14
CA VAL A 87 8.82 16.70 -6.10
C VAL A 87 9.22 17.27 -4.74
N THR A 88 8.83 16.61 -3.65
CA THR A 88 8.90 17.16 -2.30
C THR A 88 10.01 16.56 -1.44
N ASN A 89 10.46 15.35 -1.78
CA ASN A 89 11.31 14.51 -0.93
C ASN A 89 10.82 14.43 0.52
N ASN A 90 9.50 14.33 0.71
CA ASN A 90 8.86 14.39 2.02
C ASN A 90 7.73 13.36 2.13
N LEU A 91 7.89 12.41 3.08
CA LEU A 91 6.93 11.33 3.31
C LEU A 91 5.54 11.84 3.70
N HIS A 92 5.48 12.88 4.53
CA HIS A 92 4.22 13.46 4.98
C HIS A 92 3.45 14.07 3.80
N SER A 93 4.11 14.92 3.01
CA SER A 93 3.52 15.51 1.80
C SER A 93 3.05 14.44 0.83
N ALA A 94 3.83 13.38 0.62
CA ALA A 94 3.43 12.27 -0.23
C ALA A 94 2.22 11.50 0.32
N CYS A 95 2.11 11.32 1.64
CA CYS A 95 0.93 10.70 2.23
C CYS A 95 -0.32 11.57 2.16
N LEU A 96 -0.20 12.91 2.19
CA LEU A 96 -1.36 13.77 1.98
C LEU A 96 -1.96 13.57 0.59
N GLU A 97 -1.13 13.57 -0.46
CA GLU A 97 -1.59 13.31 -1.84
C GLU A 97 -2.25 11.93 -1.99
N VAL A 98 -1.69 10.90 -1.35
CA VAL A 98 -2.30 9.56 -1.34
C VAL A 98 -3.67 9.57 -0.66
N ARG A 99 -3.80 10.26 0.48
CA ARG A 99 -5.07 10.35 1.21
C ARG A 99 -6.15 11.04 0.38
N ASP A 100 -5.79 12.09 -0.35
CA ASP A 100 -6.71 12.79 -1.26
C ASP A 100 -7.21 11.88 -2.39
N ILE A 101 -6.38 10.94 -2.88
CA ILE A 101 -6.82 9.92 -3.85
C ILE A 101 -7.73 8.88 -3.20
N ILE A 102 -7.47 8.48 -1.96
CA ILE A 102 -8.33 7.52 -1.22
C ILE A 102 -9.75 8.06 -1.07
N GLU A 103 -9.92 9.38 -0.86
CA GLU A 103 -11.24 10.02 -0.80
C GLU A 103 -12.02 9.90 -2.13
N GLN A 104 -11.31 9.91 -3.25
CA GLN A 104 -11.89 9.78 -4.59
C GLN A 104 -12.09 8.31 -5.01
N ARG A 105 -11.38 7.39 -4.36
CA ARG A 105 -11.34 5.95 -4.66
C ARG A 105 -11.67 5.11 -3.42
N PRO A 106 -12.95 5.08 -2.98
CA PRO A 106 -13.35 4.41 -1.74
C PRO A 106 -13.05 2.91 -1.75
N GLU A 107 -12.84 2.29 -2.91
CA GLU A 107 -12.39 0.90 -3.02
C GLU A 107 -11.04 0.64 -2.31
N ALA A 108 -10.22 1.67 -2.10
CA ALA A 108 -8.99 1.58 -1.30
C ALA A 108 -9.25 1.13 0.14
N LEU A 109 -10.41 1.49 0.71
CA LEU A 109 -10.80 1.12 2.07
C LEU A 109 -11.86 0.02 2.08
N GLY A 110 -12.70 -0.03 1.04
CA GLY A 110 -13.86 -0.92 0.99
C GLY A 110 -13.50 -2.38 1.21
N ARG A 111 -12.41 -2.87 0.60
CA ARG A 111 -11.98 -4.26 0.77
C ARG A 111 -11.39 -4.55 2.15
N LEU A 112 -10.61 -3.63 2.71
CA LEU A 112 -10.02 -3.82 4.04
C LEU A 112 -11.09 -3.77 5.15
N ASN A 113 -12.17 -3.02 4.91
CA ASN A 113 -13.26 -2.84 5.87
C ASN A 113 -14.42 -3.82 5.67
N SER A 114 -14.34 -4.74 4.72
CA SER A 114 -15.39 -5.77 4.52
C SER A 114 -15.29 -6.94 5.49
N TYR A 115 -14.18 -7.04 6.24
CA TYR A 115 -13.87 -8.16 7.13
C TYR A 115 -14.62 -8.14 8.48
N GLY A 116 -15.94 -7.99 8.46
CA GLY A 116 -16.80 -8.12 9.64
C GLY A 116 -16.56 -7.10 10.76
N SER A 117 -17.49 -7.03 11.71
CA SER A 117 -17.51 -5.99 12.76
C SER A 117 -16.44 -6.13 13.84
N ARG A 118 -15.67 -7.22 13.84
CA ARG A 118 -14.58 -7.46 14.80
C ARG A 118 -13.20 -7.08 14.26
N SER A 119 -13.11 -6.75 12.97
CA SER A 119 -11.85 -6.28 12.39
C SER A 119 -11.68 -4.78 12.62
N PRO A 120 -10.44 -4.30 12.72
CA PRO A 120 -10.17 -2.86 12.77
C PRO A 120 -10.75 -2.14 11.55
N LEU A 121 -11.31 -0.95 11.78
CA LEU A 121 -11.74 -0.08 10.69
C LEU A 121 -10.53 0.70 10.18
N TYR A 122 -10.19 0.49 8.92
CA TYR A 122 -9.14 1.22 8.21
C TYR A 122 -9.64 2.58 7.74
N THR A 123 -8.83 3.61 7.98
CA THR A 123 -8.96 4.96 7.46
C THR A 123 -7.84 5.28 6.47
N ALA A 124 -7.97 6.38 5.72
CA ALA A 124 -6.92 6.85 4.82
C ALA A 124 -5.56 7.05 5.55
N GLU A 125 -5.60 7.51 6.80
CA GLU A 125 -4.42 7.66 7.67
C GLU A 125 -3.78 6.31 8.04
N ASN A 126 -4.56 5.22 8.11
CA ASN A 126 -3.98 3.89 8.32
C ASN A 126 -3.27 3.35 7.06
N LEU A 127 -3.74 3.73 5.87
CA LEU A 127 -3.12 3.31 4.61
C LEU A 127 -1.78 4.03 4.39
N CYS A 128 -1.76 5.36 4.53
CA CYS A 128 -0.55 6.17 4.44
C CYS A 128 -0.39 6.99 5.73
N PRO A 129 0.48 6.60 6.67
CA PRO A 129 0.49 7.13 8.05
C PRO A 129 1.50 8.25 8.32
N PHE A 130 2.27 8.68 7.31
CA PHE A 130 3.29 9.71 7.49
C PHE A 130 2.72 11.13 7.49
#